data_AF-A0A1Y6BID6-F1
#
_entry.id   AF-A0A1Y6BID6-F1
#
_cell.length_a   1.000
_cell.length_b   1.000
_cell.length_c   1.000
_cell.angle_alpha   90.00
_cell.angle_beta   90.00
_cell.angle_gamma   90.00
#
_symmetry.space_group_name_H-M   'P 1'
#
loop_
_entity.id
_entity.type
_entity.pdbx_description
1 polymer ?
#
loop_
_entity_poly.entity_id
_entity_poly.type
_entity_poly.pdbx_seq_one_letter_code
_entity_poly.pdbx_strand_id
1 'polypeptide(L)'
;MSLNAAQIIKSLELTAHPEGGYFRETYRSLGDIHKDSVEPGMTGSRSYSTAIYFLLDRNRPSKFHRIKSDEIWHFHLGSAIDIVEIDESGQAIVTTLGAGIDQGQTLQHVVAKNRWFGARLHPSGREDFGLVSCTVAPGFDFADFAMATKEDLGTANGLNDHQDLIP
;
A
#
# COMPACT_ATOMS: atom_id res chain seq x y z
N MET A 1 14.16 14.08 -20.69
CA MET A 1 14.76 13.16 -19.69
C MET A 1 13.60 12.53 -18.94
N SER A 2 13.51 11.21 -18.90
CA SER A 2 12.58 10.52 -17.99
C SER A 2 13.12 10.64 -16.56
N LEU A 3 12.24 10.90 -15.59
CA LEU A 3 12.57 10.81 -14.17
C LEU A 3 12.87 9.33 -13.84
N ASN A 4 13.83 9.08 -12.93
CA ASN A 4 14.07 7.76 -12.35
C ASN A 4 13.73 7.73 -10.86
N ALA A 5 13.73 6.53 -10.26
CA ALA A 5 13.40 6.31 -8.85
C ALA A 5 14.19 7.26 -7.90
N ALA A 6 15.52 7.32 -8.05
CA ALA A 6 16.39 8.09 -7.16
C ALA A 6 16.12 9.60 -7.22
N GLN A 7 15.82 10.13 -8.42
CA GLN A 7 15.45 11.54 -8.58
C GLN A 7 14.13 11.86 -7.89
N ILE A 8 13.14 10.97 -7.98
CA ILE A 8 11.83 11.15 -7.34
C ILE A 8 11.95 11.05 -5.82
N ILE A 9 12.64 10.02 -5.31
CA ILE A 9 12.92 9.83 -3.88
C ILE A 9 13.56 11.10 -3.30
N LYS A 10 14.58 11.64 -3.97
CA LYS A 10 15.23 12.88 -3.53
C LYS A 10 14.31 14.09 -3.61
N SER A 11 13.56 14.26 -4.69
CA SER A 11 12.74 15.46 -4.93
C SER A 11 11.51 15.51 -4.04
N LEU A 12 10.94 14.36 -3.70
CA LEU A 12 9.78 14.22 -2.81
C LEU A 12 10.18 13.87 -1.37
N GLU A 13 11.48 13.86 -1.06
CA GLU A 13 12.03 13.59 0.28
C GLU A 13 11.50 12.27 0.88
N LEU A 14 11.43 11.22 0.06
CA LEU A 14 10.94 9.92 0.50
C LEU A 14 12.01 9.19 1.32
N THR A 15 11.56 8.45 2.33
CA THR A 15 12.41 7.61 3.19
C THR A 15 11.96 6.15 3.11
N ALA A 16 12.84 5.20 3.37
CA ALA A 16 12.47 3.78 3.35
C ALA A 16 11.37 3.47 4.38
N HIS A 17 10.30 2.79 3.97
CA HIS A 17 9.24 2.32 4.87
C HIS A 17 9.57 0.91 5.41
N PRO A 18 9.12 0.53 6.63
CA PRO A 18 9.38 -0.79 7.21
C PRO A 18 8.87 -1.97 6.36
N GLU A 19 7.75 -1.81 5.66
CA GLU A 19 7.18 -2.88 4.82
C GLU A 19 7.90 -3.06 3.48
N GLY A 20 8.72 -2.10 3.06
CA GLY A 20 9.21 -2.00 1.68
C GLY A 20 8.93 -0.63 1.08
N GLY A 21 9.39 -0.39 -0.15
CA GLY A 21 9.25 0.91 -0.81
C GLY A 21 9.89 2.09 -0.06
N TYR A 22 9.45 3.29 -0.44
CA TYR A 22 9.81 4.57 0.15
C TYR A 22 8.56 5.44 0.30
N PHE A 23 8.45 6.19 1.39
CA PHE A 23 7.28 6.97 1.70
C PHE A 23 7.61 8.34 2.30
N ARG A 24 6.63 9.23 2.26
CA ARG A 24 6.59 10.46 3.07
C ARG A 24 5.15 10.83 3.35
N GLU A 25 4.80 11.06 4.61
CA GLU A 25 3.50 11.64 4.98
C GLU A 25 3.41 13.08 4.49
N THR A 26 2.37 13.37 3.71
CA THR A 26 2.12 14.69 3.10
C THR A 26 0.95 15.42 3.74
N TYR A 27 0.07 14.69 4.43
CA TYR A 27 -1.09 15.26 5.11
C TYR A 27 -1.48 14.42 6.32
N ARG A 28 -1.85 15.12 7.40
CA ARG A 28 -2.58 14.60 8.55
C ARG A 28 -3.62 15.62 8.96
N SER A 29 -4.86 15.16 9.12
CA SER A 29 -5.94 16.05 9.58
C SER A 29 -5.63 16.59 10.97
N LEU A 30 -5.96 17.87 11.21
CA LEU A 30 -5.85 18.51 12.52
C LEU A 30 -6.97 18.08 13.49
N GLY A 31 -8.08 17.56 12.95
CA GLY A 31 -9.18 17.04 13.74
C GLY A 31 -9.06 15.53 13.95
N ASP A 32 -9.53 15.08 15.10
CA ASP A 32 -9.45 13.69 15.52
C ASP A 32 -10.83 13.11 15.85
N ILE A 33 -10.97 11.81 15.60
CA ILE A 33 -11.99 10.93 16.15
C ILE A 33 -11.54 10.57 17.57
N HIS A 34 -12.36 10.87 18.57
CA HIS A 34 -12.07 10.54 19.95
C HIS A 34 -11.91 9.02 20.14
N LYS A 35 -10.98 8.60 21.01
CA LYS A 35 -10.69 7.19 21.32
C LYS A 35 -11.90 6.32 21.69
N ASP A 36 -12.98 6.93 22.17
CA ASP A 36 -14.22 6.21 22.56
C ASP A 36 -15.21 6.10 21.39
N SER A 37 -14.85 6.64 20.22
CA SER A 37 -15.65 6.68 18.99
C SER A 37 -14.89 6.11 17.78
N VAL A 38 -13.67 5.63 17.96
CA VAL A 38 -12.94 4.88 16.92
C VAL A 38 -13.47 3.46 16.81
N GLU A 39 -13.17 2.82 15.69
CA GLU A 39 -13.59 1.44 15.41
C GLU A 39 -13.05 0.44 16.45
N PRO A 40 -13.79 -0.64 16.74
CA PRO A 40 -13.33 -1.70 17.63
C PRO A 40 -11.95 -2.23 17.24
N GLY A 41 -11.06 -2.33 18.23
CA GLY A 41 -9.69 -2.81 18.04
C GLY A 41 -8.66 -1.69 17.80
N MET A 42 -9.06 -0.46 17.49
CA MET A 42 -8.14 0.70 17.52
C MET A 42 -7.92 1.18 18.95
N THR A 43 -6.69 1.61 19.26
CA THR A 43 -6.32 2.14 20.58
C THR A 43 -5.93 3.62 20.49
N GLY A 44 -6.63 4.47 21.23
CA GLY A 44 -6.41 5.92 21.19
C GLY A 44 -7.23 6.64 20.11
N SER A 45 -7.09 7.95 20.05
CA SER A 45 -7.75 8.78 19.04
C SER A 45 -7.11 8.57 17.66
N ARG A 46 -7.82 8.92 16.60
CA ARG A 46 -7.30 8.89 15.21
C ARG A 46 -7.60 10.19 14.50
N SER A 47 -6.63 10.75 13.79
CA SER A 47 -6.89 11.85 12.87
C SER A 47 -7.95 11.46 11.84
N TYR A 48 -8.78 12.38 11.37
CA TYR A 48 -9.80 12.05 10.38
C TYR A 48 -9.24 11.36 9.13
N SER A 49 -8.04 11.76 8.70
CA SER A 49 -7.35 11.13 7.58
C SER A 49 -5.85 11.47 7.57
N THR A 50 -5.07 10.59 6.96
CA THR A 50 -3.68 10.81 6.56
C THR A 50 -3.51 10.55 5.07
N ALA A 51 -2.54 11.20 4.44
CA ALA A 51 -2.10 10.87 3.09
C ALA A 51 -0.57 10.85 2.99
N ILE A 52 -0.07 9.99 2.12
CA ILE A 52 1.37 9.81 1.87
C ILE A 52 1.67 9.87 0.37
N TYR A 53 2.92 10.15 0.02
CA TYR A 53 3.52 9.59 -1.19
C TYR A 53 4.12 8.23 -0.87
N PHE A 54 4.00 7.31 -1.81
CA PHE A 54 4.65 5.99 -1.74
C PHE A 54 5.24 5.60 -3.09
N LEU A 55 6.48 5.11 -3.07
CA LEU A 55 7.21 4.69 -4.26
C LEU A 55 7.71 3.26 -4.07
N LEU A 56 7.41 2.41 -5.04
CA LEU A 56 7.97 1.07 -5.15
C LEU A 56 9.04 1.05 -6.24
N ASP A 57 10.14 0.37 -5.97
CA ASP A 57 11.12 -0.03 -6.98
C ASP A 57 11.15 -1.57 -7.08
N ARG A 58 11.90 -2.09 -8.06
CA ARG A 58 12.00 -3.55 -8.31
C ARG A 58 12.61 -4.34 -7.14
N ASN A 59 13.36 -3.69 -6.26
CA ASN A 59 14.11 -4.32 -5.18
C ASN A 59 13.41 -4.23 -3.83
N ARG A 60 12.46 -3.30 -3.67
CA ARG A 60 11.75 -3.03 -2.43
C ARG A 60 10.23 -3.15 -2.62
N PRO A 61 9.69 -4.35 -2.88
CA PRO A 61 8.25 -4.54 -2.83
C PRO A 61 7.72 -4.24 -1.43
N SER A 62 6.47 -3.76 -1.35
CA SER A 62 5.72 -3.68 -0.10
C SER A 62 5.29 -5.09 0.27
N LYS A 63 5.90 -5.63 1.32
CA LYS A 63 5.56 -6.95 1.85
C LYS A 63 4.14 -6.98 2.41
N PHE A 64 3.62 -8.20 2.59
CA PHE A 64 2.30 -8.39 3.17
C PHE A 64 2.19 -7.75 4.55
N HIS A 65 1.24 -6.85 4.67
CA HIS A 65 0.89 -6.15 5.89
C HIS A 65 -0.62 -5.89 5.94
N ARG A 66 -1.09 -5.34 7.05
CA ARG A 66 -2.50 -5.04 7.29
C ARG A 66 -2.63 -3.79 8.15
N ILE A 67 -3.67 -3.01 7.87
CA ILE A 67 -4.09 -1.87 8.68
C ILE A 67 -5.58 -1.97 9.06
N LYS A 68 -6.02 -1.22 10.07
CA LYS A 68 -7.42 -1.24 10.58
C LYS A 68 -8.36 -0.24 9.90
N SER A 69 -7.89 0.51 8.91
CA SER A 69 -8.66 1.45 8.11
C SER A 69 -8.59 1.06 6.65
N ASP A 70 -9.54 1.52 5.84
CA ASP A 70 -9.43 1.35 4.39
C ASP A 70 -8.27 2.20 3.87
N GLU A 71 -7.53 1.68 2.89
CA GLU A 71 -6.46 2.41 2.21
C GLU A 71 -6.79 2.61 0.73
N ILE A 72 -6.79 3.87 0.31
CA ILE A 72 -7.07 4.26 -1.07
C ILE A 72 -5.76 4.58 -1.77
N TRP A 73 -5.42 3.77 -2.76
CA TRP A 73 -4.23 3.89 -3.59
C TRP A 73 -4.55 4.70 -4.85
N HIS A 74 -3.72 5.69 -5.19
CA HIS A 74 -3.88 6.58 -6.34
C HIS A 74 -2.64 6.56 -7.20
N PHE A 75 -2.76 6.10 -8.44
CA PHE A 75 -1.64 6.09 -9.38
C PHE A 75 -1.24 7.49 -9.82
N HIS A 76 0.07 7.77 -9.85
CA HIS A 76 0.61 9.02 -10.40
C HIS A 76 1.47 8.78 -11.63
N LEU A 77 2.59 8.07 -11.48
CA LEU A 77 3.67 8.03 -12.47
C LEU A 77 4.43 6.69 -12.40
N GLY A 78 5.09 6.32 -13.50
CA GLY A 78 5.98 5.16 -13.58
C GLY A 78 5.29 3.91 -14.13
N SER A 79 5.83 2.75 -13.77
CA SER A 79 5.25 1.45 -14.06
C SER A 79 4.01 1.22 -13.20
N ALA A 80 3.03 0.48 -13.75
CA ALA A 80 1.89 0.01 -12.96
C ALA A 80 2.36 -0.82 -11.76
N ILE A 81 1.51 -0.88 -10.73
CA ILE A 81 1.75 -1.61 -9.48
C ILE A 81 0.70 -2.70 -9.35
N ASP A 82 1.15 -3.92 -9.06
CA ASP A 82 0.26 -4.98 -8.63
C ASP A 82 0.06 -4.88 -7.13
N ILE A 83 -1.19 -4.67 -6.73
CA ILE A 83 -1.66 -4.78 -5.34
C ILE A 83 -2.23 -6.19 -5.20
N VAL A 84 -1.66 -6.97 -4.29
CA VAL A 84 -2.08 -8.34 -4.00
C VAL A 84 -2.76 -8.36 -2.64
N GLU A 85 -4.02 -8.74 -2.58
CA GLU A 85 -4.80 -8.87 -1.34
C GLU A 85 -5.15 -10.33 -1.10
N ILE A 86 -5.22 -10.74 0.17
CA ILE A 86 -5.89 -11.99 0.55
C ILE A 86 -7.34 -11.65 0.89
N ASP A 87 -8.27 -12.19 0.11
CA ASP A 87 -9.71 -11.96 0.33
C ASP A 87 -10.26 -12.77 1.52
N GLU A 88 -11.55 -12.59 1.80
CA GLU A 88 -12.22 -13.26 2.93
C GLU A 88 -12.31 -14.78 2.78
N SER A 89 -12.17 -15.30 1.55
CA SER A 89 -12.13 -16.73 1.26
C SER A 89 -10.72 -17.33 1.39
N GLY A 90 -9.71 -16.50 1.65
CA GLY A 90 -8.30 -16.91 1.70
C GLY A 90 -7.68 -17.03 0.31
N GLN A 91 -8.24 -16.38 -0.71
CA GLN A 91 -7.69 -16.34 -2.07
C GLN A 91 -6.86 -15.08 -2.28
N ALA A 92 -5.66 -15.23 -2.84
CA ALA A 92 -4.88 -14.10 -3.33
C ALA A 92 -5.53 -13.53 -4.59
N ILE A 93 -5.88 -12.25 -4.56
CA ILE A 93 -6.42 -11.49 -5.69
C ILE A 93 -5.46 -10.37 -6.05
N VAL A 94 -5.38 -10.03 -7.34
CA VAL A 94 -4.45 -9.02 -7.86
C VAL A 94 -5.22 -7.91 -8.55
N THR A 95 -4.93 -6.67 -8.17
CA THR A 95 -5.37 -5.47 -8.86
C THR A 95 -4.17 -4.74 -9.43
N THR A 96 -4.15 -4.50 -10.74
CA THR A 96 -3.09 -3.72 -11.39
C THR A 96 -3.46 -2.24 -11.44
N LEU A 97 -2.81 -1.45 -10.60
CA LEU A 97 -2.97 -0.01 -10.46
C LEU A 97 -2.02 0.72 -11.45
N GLY A 98 -2.58 1.43 -12.43
CA GLY A 98 -1.82 2.09 -13.49
C GLY A 98 -2.68 2.86 -14.49
N ALA A 99 -2.03 3.54 -15.43
CA ALA A 99 -2.70 4.40 -16.41
C ALA A 99 -3.26 3.69 -17.66
N GLY A 100 -2.99 2.39 -17.83
CA GLY A 100 -3.47 1.58 -18.96
C GLY A 100 -4.94 1.15 -18.80
N ILE A 101 -5.86 2.10 -18.79
CA ILE A 101 -7.30 1.84 -18.58
C ILE A 101 -7.87 0.90 -19.64
N ASP A 102 -7.42 1.05 -20.89
CA ASP A 102 -7.79 0.18 -22.03
C ASP A 102 -7.21 -1.24 -21.91
N GLN A 103 -6.27 -1.45 -21.00
CA GLN A 103 -5.63 -2.72 -20.68
C GLN A 103 -6.14 -3.33 -19.36
N GLY A 104 -7.21 -2.78 -18.80
CA GLY A 104 -7.80 -3.26 -17.55
C GLY A 104 -7.11 -2.77 -16.27
N GLN A 105 -6.18 -1.82 -16.37
CA GLN A 105 -5.60 -1.17 -15.19
C GLN A 105 -6.57 -0.13 -14.63
N THR A 106 -6.44 0.19 -13.34
CA THR A 106 -7.21 1.26 -12.69
C THR A 106 -6.30 2.34 -12.14
N LEU A 107 -6.76 3.60 -12.16
CA LEU A 107 -6.03 4.72 -11.56
C LEU A 107 -6.18 4.79 -10.02
N GLN A 108 -7.22 4.14 -9.49
CA GLN A 108 -7.53 4.14 -8.07
C GLN A 108 -7.99 2.74 -7.64
N HIS A 109 -7.55 2.30 -6.47
CA HIS A 109 -7.99 1.06 -5.84
C HIS A 109 -8.14 1.25 -4.34
N VAL A 110 -9.10 0.54 -3.73
CA VAL A 110 -9.33 0.55 -2.28
C VAL A 110 -9.02 -0.83 -1.74
N VAL A 111 -8.03 -0.90 -0.85
CA VAL A 111 -7.81 -2.07 -0.02
C VAL A 111 -8.68 -1.92 1.23
N ALA A 112 -9.59 -2.87 1.43
CA ALA A 112 -10.48 -2.84 2.60
C ALA A 112 -9.69 -3.09 3.89
N LYS A 113 -10.12 -2.44 4.98
CA LYS A 113 -9.54 -2.61 6.31
C LYS A 113 -9.45 -4.08 6.71
N ASN A 114 -8.44 -4.41 7.49
CA ASN A 114 -8.15 -5.73 8.01
C ASN A 114 -7.77 -6.81 6.97
N ARG A 115 -7.59 -6.45 5.68
CA ARG A 115 -7.02 -7.36 4.70
C ARG A 115 -5.50 -7.44 4.81
N TRP A 116 -4.96 -8.64 4.60
CA TRP A 116 -3.54 -8.79 4.30
C TRP A 116 -3.31 -8.40 2.85
N PHE A 117 -2.40 -7.47 2.62
CA PHE A 117 -2.06 -7.04 1.27
C PHE A 117 -0.60 -6.65 1.16
N GLY A 118 -0.06 -6.80 -0.05
CA GLY A 118 1.27 -6.35 -0.41
C GLY A 118 1.23 -5.73 -1.81
N ALA A 119 2.32 -5.10 -2.22
CA ALA A 119 2.38 -4.47 -3.52
C ALA A 119 3.78 -4.55 -4.14
N ARG A 120 3.84 -4.69 -5.45
CA ARG A 120 5.09 -4.68 -6.23
C ARG A 120 4.89 -3.97 -7.55
N LEU A 121 5.99 -3.60 -8.19
CA LEU A 121 5.92 -3.16 -9.58
C LEU A 121 5.44 -4.29 -10.51
N HIS A 122 4.51 -3.96 -11.40
CA HIS A 122 4.03 -4.87 -12.42
C HIS A 122 5.21 -5.40 -13.25
N PRO A 123 5.35 -6.73 -13.46
CA PRO A 123 6.53 -7.32 -14.09
C PRO A 123 6.86 -6.77 -15.48
N SER A 124 5.86 -6.43 -16.29
CA SER A 124 6.06 -5.88 -17.64
C SER A 124 6.32 -4.36 -17.70
N GLY A 125 6.28 -3.67 -16.56
CA GLY A 125 6.53 -2.24 -16.48
C GLY A 125 7.93 -1.85 -16.99
N ARG A 126 8.02 -0.76 -17.75
CA ARG A 126 9.29 -0.32 -18.38
C ARG A 126 10.14 0.51 -17.44
N GLU A 127 9.49 1.31 -16.61
CA GLU A 127 10.10 2.16 -15.60
C GLU A 127 10.49 1.32 -14.38
N ASP A 128 11.59 1.70 -13.72
CA ASP A 128 12.14 1.02 -12.55
C ASP A 128 11.44 1.41 -11.23
N PHE A 129 10.43 2.28 -11.32
CA PHE A 129 9.63 2.75 -10.19
C PHE A 129 8.14 2.81 -10.54
N GLY A 130 7.30 2.82 -9.50
CA GLY A 130 5.90 3.21 -9.56
C GLY A 130 5.61 4.13 -8.38
N LEU A 131 5.03 5.29 -8.66
CA LEU A 131 4.69 6.32 -7.67
C LEU A 131 3.18 6.41 -7.50
N VAL A 132 2.74 6.37 -6.25
CA VAL A 132 1.34 6.49 -5.85
C VAL A 132 1.19 7.47 -4.69
N SER A 133 -0.06 7.83 -4.41
CA SER A 133 -0.44 8.33 -3.09
C SER A 133 -1.40 7.36 -2.42
N CYS A 134 -1.19 7.12 -1.14
CA CYS A 134 -2.12 6.36 -0.31
C CYS A 134 -2.83 7.32 0.64
N THR A 135 -4.14 7.17 0.78
CA THR A 135 -4.96 7.92 1.75
C THR A 135 -5.69 6.94 2.65
N VAL A 136 -5.66 7.21 3.94
CA VAL A 136 -6.26 6.35 4.97
C VAL A 136 -7.22 7.18 5.81
N ALA A 137 -8.41 6.63 6.10
CA ALA A 137 -9.42 7.25 6.95
C ALA A 137 -10.22 6.16 7.71
N PRO A 138 -10.27 6.17 9.06
CA PRO A 138 -9.51 7.02 9.98
C PRO A 138 -8.00 6.97 9.73
N GLY A 139 -7.30 8.08 9.93
CA GLY A 139 -5.89 8.24 9.55
C GLY A 139 -4.95 7.22 10.19
N PHE A 140 -3.85 6.95 9.50
CA PHE A 140 -2.86 5.93 9.84
C PHE A 140 -2.22 6.18 11.22
N ASP A 141 -2.08 5.07 11.96
CA ASP A 141 -1.34 4.97 13.20
C ASP A 141 -0.60 3.61 13.23
N PHE A 142 0.66 3.60 13.67
CA PHE A 142 1.46 2.38 13.75
C PHE A 142 0.86 1.32 14.70
N ALA A 143 0.03 1.71 15.67
CA ALA A 143 -0.70 0.78 16.54
C ALA A 143 -1.74 -0.07 15.78
N ASP A 144 -2.09 0.32 14.55
CA ASP A 144 -3.01 -0.41 13.69
C ASP A 144 -2.32 -1.16 12.57
N PHE A 145 -1.00 -0.96 12.42
CA PHE A 145 -0.18 -1.59 11.40
C PHE A 145 0.41 -2.92 11.90
N ALA A 146 0.28 -3.97 11.10
CA ALA A 146 0.90 -5.26 11.36
C ALA A 146 1.58 -5.79 10.09
N MET A 147 2.83 -6.23 10.23
CA MET A 147 3.49 -7.05 9.21
C MET A 147 2.99 -8.48 9.34
N ALA A 148 2.75 -9.15 8.21
CA ALA A 148 2.37 -10.54 8.23
C ALA A 148 3.54 -11.43 8.67
N THR A 149 3.24 -12.55 9.29
CA THR A 149 4.14 -13.69 9.36
C THR A 149 3.71 -14.73 8.32
N LYS A 150 4.56 -15.74 8.08
CA LYS A 150 4.16 -16.89 7.25
C LYS A 150 2.94 -17.62 7.83
N GLU A 151 2.78 -17.62 9.15
CA GLU A 151 1.63 -18.23 9.82
C GLU A 151 0.35 -17.43 9.59
N ASP A 152 0.42 -16.09 9.64
CA ASP A 152 -0.74 -15.21 9.37
C ASP A 152 -1.31 -15.38 7.95
N LEU A 153 -0.43 -15.64 6.97
CA LEU A 153 -0.81 -15.88 5.58
C LEU A 153 -1.27 -17.32 5.32
N GLY A 154 -0.93 -18.24 6.23
CA GLY A 154 -1.34 -19.64 6.19
C GLY A 154 -1.11 -20.32 4.83
N THR A 155 -2.12 -21.08 4.38
CA THR A 155 -2.15 -21.72 3.06
C THR A 155 -3.09 -20.97 2.10
N ALA A 156 -3.07 -19.64 2.13
CA ALA A 156 -3.88 -18.84 1.22
C ALA A 156 -3.65 -19.29 -0.24
N ASN A 157 -4.74 -19.50 -0.97
CA ASN A 157 -4.70 -19.99 -2.34
C ASN A 157 -4.04 -18.93 -3.24
N GLY A 158 -3.13 -19.35 -4.12
CA GLY A 158 -2.40 -18.43 -5.03
C GLY A 158 -1.18 -17.74 -4.40
N LEU A 159 -0.93 -17.89 -3.10
CA LEU A 159 0.22 -17.23 -2.44
C LEU A 159 1.58 -17.69 -2.98
N ASN A 160 1.66 -18.88 -3.58
CA ASN A 160 2.88 -19.39 -4.21
C ASN A 160 3.39 -18.53 -5.37
N ASP A 161 2.50 -17.79 -6.03
CA ASP A 161 2.87 -16.87 -7.12
C ASP A 161 3.36 -15.51 -6.59
N HIS A 162 3.38 -15.34 -5.26
CA HIS A 162 3.64 -14.07 -4.58
C HIS A 162 4.64 -14.22 -3.43
N GLN A 163 5.56 -15.18 -3.55
CA GLN A 163 6.61 -15.46 -2.56
C GLN A 163 7.51 -14.24 -2.30
N ASP A 164 7.65 -13.35 -3.28
CA ASP A 164 8.39 -12.10 -3.17
C ASP A 164 7.74 -11.08 -2.21
N LEU A 165 6.44 -11.22 -1.93
CA LEU A 165 5.69 -10.36 -1.00
C LEU A 165 5.62 -10.92 0.42
N ILE A 166 5.96 -12.19 0.62
CA ILE A 166 6.02 -12.81 1.94
C ILE A 166 7.24 -12.24 2.70
N PRO A 167 7.08 -11.82 3.97
CA PRO A 167 8.19 -11.35 4.82
C PRO A 167 9.30 -12.38 5.05
#